data_AF-A0A4Y8C8Y6-F1
#
_entry.id   AF-A0A4Y8C8Y6-F1
#
_cell.length_a   1.000
_cell.length_b   1.000
_cell.length_c   1.000
_cell.angle_alpha   90.00
_cell.angle_beta   90.00
_cell.angle_gamma   90.00
#
_symmetry.space_group_name_H-M   'P 1'
#
loop_
_entity.id
_entity.type
_entity.pdbx_description
1 polymer ?
#
loop_
_entity_poly.entity_id
_entity_poly.type
_entity_poly.pdbx_seq_one_letter_code
_entity_poly.pdbx_strand_id
1 'polypeptide(L)'
;IPYKNISCQYYDALFISSHKLIGGIGGSGLLAIKKDLCGNKPSFAAGGTVGYVSRTSQCYLCNEEALEEGGTPGILQLIRASLAFKIKDSIGIKNIEKKEEI
;
A
#
# COMPACT_ATOMS: atom_id res chain seq x y z
N ILE A 1 -11.60 6.48 22.17
CA ILE A 1 -12.02 7.56 21.25
C ILE A 1 -12.75 6.93 20.07
N PRO A 2 -13.94 7.42 19.68
CA PRO A 2 -14.82 6.76 18.71
C PRO A 2 -14.20 6.50 17.31
N TYR A 3 -13.08 7.14 16.98
CA TYR A 3 -12.34 6.95 15.74
C TYR A 3 -11.10 6.04 15.88
N LYS A 4 -10.79 5.53 17.08
CA LYS A 4 -9.63 4.66 17.31
C LYS A 4 -10.02 3.20 17.03
N ASN A 5 -9.21 2.49 16.24
CA ASN A 5 -9.38 1.06 15.95
C ASN A 5 -10.73 0.69 15.32
N ILE A 6 -11.21 1.47 14.36
CA ILE A 6 -12.37 1.09 13.53
C ILE A 6 -12.05 -0.23 12.81
N SER A 7 -13.00 -1.16 12.78
CA SER A 7 -12.82 -2.44 12.08
C SER A 7 -12.56 -2.22 10.60
N CYS A 8 -11.58 -2.93 10.04
CA CYS A 8 -11.20 -2.80 8.63
C CYS A 8 -12.31 -3.21 7.66
N GLN A 9 -13.34 -3.94 8.12
CA GLN A 9 -14.51 -4.30 7.32
C GLN A 9 -15.32 -3.08 6.84
N TYR A 10 -15.19 -1.94 7.54
CA TYR A 10 -15.85 -0.70 7.17
C TYR A 10 -15.06 0.13 6.16
N TYR A 11 -13.86 -0.31 5.77
CA TYR A 11 -13.02 0.42 4.83
C TYR A 11 -13.25 -0.08 3.41
N ASP A 12 -13.49 0.86 2.50
CA ASP A 12 -13.46 0.60 1.06
C ASP A 12 -12.03 0.65 0.52
N ALA A 13 -11.24 1.59 1.04
CA ALA A 13 -9.82 1.72 0.78
C ALA A 13 -9.09 2.27 2.02
N LEU A 14 -7.80 1.95 2.13
CA LEU A 14 -6.90 2.40 3.17
C LEU A 14 -5.53 2.67 2.54
N PHE A 15 -5.00 3.87 2.75
CA PHE A 15 -3.62 4.20 2.39
C PHE A 15 -2.79 4.43 3.64
N ILE A 16 -1.62 3.79 3.71
CA ILE A 16 -0.71 3.89 4.85
C ILE A 16 0.65 4.41 4.39
N SER A 17 1.10 5.47 5.05
CA SER A 17 2.45 6.01 4.88
C SER A 17 3.41 5.33 5.84
N SER A 18 4.24 4.40 5.35
CA SER A 18 5.18 3.66 6.20
C SER A 18 6.18 4.56 6.93
N HIS A 19 6.52 5.72 6.36
CA HIS A 19 7.46 6.67 6.97
C HIS A 19 6.99 7.29 8.28
N LYS A 20 5.72 7.09 8.66
CA LYS A 20 5.19 7.46 9.99
C LYS A 20 5.49 6.41 11.06
N LEU A 21 5.99 5.23 10.67
CA LEU A 21 6.40 4.17 11.58
C LEU A 21 7.91 4.23 11.84
N ILE A 22 8.31 3.76 13.02
CA ILE A 22 9.72 3.58 13.37
C ILE A 22 10.38 2.63 12.35
N GLY A 23 11.50 3.08 11.76
CA GLY A 23 12.23 2.33 10.73
C GLY A 23 11.61 2.41 9.32
N GLY A 24 10.51 3.14 9.13
CA GLY A 24 9.81 3.23 7.84
C GLY A 24 10.22 4.39 6.93
N ILE A 25 11.17 5.24 7.35
CA ILE A 25 11.70 6.34 6.53
C ILE A 25 12.30 5.77 5.23
N GLY A 26 11.91 6.34 4.10
CA GLY A 26 12.31 5.84 2.78
C GLY A 26 11.67 4.50 2.40
N GLY A 27 10.61 4.08 3.10
CA GLY A 27 9.71 3.00 2.69
C GLY A 27 8.58 3.47 1.77
N SER A 28 7.92 2.53 1.11
CA SER A 28 6.82 2.82 0.19
C SER A 28 5.50 3.08 0.93
N GLY A 29 4.60 3.82 0.28
CA GLY A 29 3.19 3.83 0.68
C GLY A 29 2.56 2.46 0.41
N LEU A 30 1.59 2.07 1.24
CA LEU A 30 0.80 0.85 1.05
C LEU A 30 -0.66 1.23 0.81
N LEU A 31 -1.23 0.77 -0.30
CA LEU A 31 -2.65 0.88 -0.61
C LEU A 31 -3.30 -0.50 -0.41
N ALA A 32 -4.36 -0.54 0.39
CA ALA A 32 -5.27 -1.66 0.47
C ALA A 32 -6.64 -1.19 0.01
N ILE A 33 -7.22 -1.83 -1.00
CA ILE A 33 -8.50 -1.45 -1.61
C ILE A 33 -9.30 -2.71 -1.93
N LYS A 34 -10.64 -2.64 -1.81
CA LYS A 34 -11.49 -3.76 -2.22
C LYS A 34 -11.38 -3.98 -3.73
N LYS A 35 -11.25 -5.24 -4.15
CA LYS A 35 -11.03 -5.61 -5.57
C LYS A 35 -12.19 -5.22 -6.48
N ASP A 36 -13.41 -5.20 -5.97
CA ASP A 36 -14.62 -4.78 -6.71
C ASP A 36 -14.64 -3.27 -7.03
N LEU A 37 -13.79 -2.48 -6.36
CA LEU A 37 -13.57 -1.06 -6.66
C LEU A 37 -12.43 -0.84 -7.66
N CYS A 38 -11.65 -1.88 -7.99
CA CYS A 38 -10.58 -1.78 -8.97
C CYS A 38 -11.13 -1.82 -10.40
N GLY A 39 -10.62 -0.93 -11.25
CA GLY A 39 -10.92 -0.93 -12.67
C GLY A 39 -10.04 -1.90 -13.47
N ASN A 40 -10.32 -2.02 -14.76
CA ASN A 40 -9.49 -2.79 -15.71
C ASN A 40 -8.46 -1.91 -16.46
N LYS A 41 -8.22 -0.70 -15.97
CA LYS A 41 -7.27 0.28 -16.52
C LYS A 41 -6.48 0.90 -15.38
N PRO A 42 -5.19 1.22 -15.58
CA PRO A 42 -4.36 1.80 -14.54
C PRO A 42 -4.78 3.25 -14.27
N SER A 43 -4.67 3.69 -13.01
CA SER A 43 -4.79 5.12 -12.68
C SER A 43 -3.72 5.95 -13.40
N PHE A 44 -2.50 5.43 -13.50
CA PHE A 44 -1.38 6.03 -14.23
C PHE A 44 -0.73 4.98 -15.15
N ALA A 45 -0.83 5.17 -16.46
CA ALA A 45 -0.19 4.28 -17.42
C ALA A 45 1.33 4.49 -17.45
N ALA A 46 2.08 3.40 -17.26
CA ALA A 46 3.53 3.37 -17.34
C ALA A 46 4.03 1.97 -17.77
N GLY A 47 5.34 1.83 -17.99
CA GLY A 47 5.96 0.50 -18.09
C GLY A 47 5.60 -0.34 -16.87
N GLY A 48 5.33 -1.63 -17.05
CA GLY A 48 4.83 -2.49 -15.97
C GLY A 48 3.31 -2.52 -15.80
N THR A 49 2.56 -1.52 -16.30
CA THR A 49 1.08 -1.57 -16.33
C THR A 49 0.51 -2.10 -17.66
N VAL A 50 1.34 -2.08 -18.71
CA VAL A 50 1.00 -2.51 -20.07
C VAL A 50 1.52 -3.92 -20.33
N GLY A 51 0.70 -4.77 -20.95
CA GLY A 51 1.12 -6.06 -21.50
C GLY A 51 1.62 -5.96 -22.94
N TYR A 52 1.07 -5.02 -23.72
CA TYR A 52 1.47 -4.76 -25.09
C TYR A 52 1.20 -3.30 -25.49
N VAL A 53 2.09 -2.73 -26.30
CA VAL A 53 1.93 -1.38 -26.84
C VAL A 53 2.34 -1.36 -28.31
N SER A 54 1.54 -0.70 -29.14
CA SER A 54 1.84 -0.41 -30.54
C SER A 54 1.64 1.09 -30.83
N ARG A 55 1.80 1.51 -32.09
CA ARG A 55 1.56 2.90 -32.49
C ARG A 55 0.08 3.31 -32.43
N THR A 56 -0.85 2.35 -32.42
CA THR A 56 -2.30 2.60 -32.53
C THR A 56 -3.11 1.96 -31.42
N SER A 57 -2.50 1.14 -30.57
CA SER A 57 -3.20 0.40 -29.53
C SER A 57 -2.31 0.04 -28.35
N GLN A 58 -2.95 -0.29 -27.24
CA GLN A 58 -2.30 -0.79 -26.04
C GLN A 58 -3.24 -1.77 -25.31
N CYS A 59 -2.65 -2.78 -24.70
CA CYS A 59 -3.33 -3.72 -23.82
C CYS A 59 -2.70 -3.59 -22.44
N TYR A 60 -3.53 -3.41 -21.41
CA TYR A 60 -3.08 -3.37 -20.02
C TYR A 60 -3.03 -4.78 -19.42
N LEU A 61 -2.29 -4.92 -18.31
CA LEU A 61 -2.27 -6.16 -17.55
C LEU A 61 -3.63 -6.45 -16.91
N CYS A 62 -3.95 -7.74 -16.73
CA CYS A 62 -5.19 -8.19 -16.11
C CYS A 62 -5.05 -8.43 -14.59
N ASN A 63 -4.03 -7.85 -13.96
CA ASN A 63 -3.79 -7.96 -12.51
C ASN A 63 -3.96 -6.59 -11.87
N GLU A 64 -4.88 -6.47 -10.92
CA GLU A 64 -5.29 -5.20 -10.33
C GLU A 64 -4.13 -4.51 -9.60
N GLU A 65 -3.27 -5.26 -8.91
CA GLU A 65 -2.10 -4.71 -8.22
C GLU A 65 -1.08 -4.14 -9.22
N ALA A 66 -0.75 -4.89 -10.28
CA ALA A 66 0.21 -4.46 -11.30
C ALA A 66 -0.27 -3.26 -12.12
N LEU A 67 -1.58 -3.02 -12.21
CA LEU A 67 -2.14 -1.81 -12.82
C LEU A 67 -1.79 -0.54 -12.03
N GLU A 68 -1.58 -0.64 -10.72
CA GLU A 68 -1.31 0.50 -9.84
C GLU A 68 0.17 0.64 -9.45
N GLU A 69 1.05 -0.26 -9.91
CA GLU A 69 2.49 -0.27 -9.63
C GLU A 69 3.36 0.16 -10.84
N GLY A 70 2.85 1.10 -11.64
CA GLY A 70 3.53 1.56 -12.84
C GLY A 70 4.96 2.06 -12.62
N GLY A 71 5.88 1.59 -13.47
CA GLY A 71 7.30 1.91 -13.44
C GLY A 71 8.15 0.80 -12.82
N THR A 72 9.38 1.14 -12.44
CA THR A 72 10.22 0.22 -11.68
C THR A 72 9.73 0.19 -10.23
N PRO A 73 9.30 -0.96 -9.71
CA PRO A 73 8.78 -1.03 -8.35
C PRO A 73 9.87 -0.70 -7.33
N GLY A 74 9.49 0.02 -6.27
CA GLY A 74 10.37 0.39 -5.17
C GLY A 74 10.68 -0.79 -4.25
N ILE A 75 11.37 -1.84 -4.73
CA ILE A 75 11.60 -3.09 -3.99
C ILE A 75 12.20 -2.83 -2.59
N LEU A 76 13.26 -2.03 -2.51
CA LEU A 76 13.88 -1.68 -1.23
C LEU A 76 12.95 -0.85 -0.32
N GLN A 77 12.11 -0.02 -0.92
CA GLN A 77 11.12 0.77 -0.19
C GLN A 77 10.04 -0.13 0.42
N LEU A 78 9.57 -1.14 -0.34
CA LEU A 78 8.63 -2.14 0.15
C LEU A 78 9.21 -2.99 1.28
N ILE A 79 10.48 -3.41 1.16
CA ILE A 79 11.18 -4.14 2.22
C ILE A 79 11.25 -3.29 3.50
N ARG A 80 11.63 -2.01 3.41
CA ARG A 80 11.65 -1.10 4.56
C ARG A 80 10.27 -0.92 5.19
N ALA A 81 9.23 -0.74 4.37
CA ALA A 81 7.86 -0.66 4.86
C ALA A 81 7.48 -1.93 5.64
N SER A 82 7.75 -3.12 5.08
CA SER A 82 7.49 -4.40 5.75
C SER A 82 8.22 -4.53 7.09
N LEU A 83 9.49 -4.14 7.16
CA LEU A 83 10.26 -4.18 8.40
C LEU A 83 9.72 -3.21 9.47
N ALA A 84 9.28 -2.02 9.07
CA ALA A 84 8.68 -1.06 9.99
C ALA A 84 7.39 -1.60 10.64
N PHE A 85 6.55 -2.28 9.85
CA PHE A 85 5.37 -2.98 10.39
C PHE A 85 5.75 -4.13 11.31
N LYS A 86 6.73 -4.95 10.94
CA LYS A 86 7.23 -6.04 11.81
C LYS A 86 7.72 -5.51 13.16
N ILE A 87 8.43 -4.38 13.19
CA ILE A 87 8.86 -3.75 14.45
C ILE A 87 7.64 -3.33 15.28
N LYS A 88 6.70 -2.58 14.69
CA LYS A 88 5.45 -2.16 15.35
C LYS A 88 4.68 -3.37 15.93
N ASP A 89 4.56 -4.44 15.16
CA ASP A 89 3.84 -5.65 15.58
C ASP A 89 4.57 -6.40 16.70
N SER A 90 5.91 -6.44 16.66
CA SER A 90 6.71 -7.06 17.71
C SER A 90 6.59 -6.35 19.07
N ILE A 91 6.46 -5.01 19.05
CA ILE A 91 6.20 -4.21 20.25
C ILE A 91 4.75 -4.39 20.71
N GLY A 92 3.81 -4.42 19.76
CA GLY A 92 2.37 -4.61 20.00
C GLY A 92 1.63 -3.32 20.36
N ILE A 93 0.44 -3.14 19.78
CA ILE A 93 -0.37 -1.91 19.93
C ILE A 93 -0.70 -1.63 21.40
N LYS A 94 -1.09 -2.65 22.17
CA LYS A 94 -1.44 -2.51 23.60
C LYS A 94 -0.29 -1.93 24.44
N ASN A 95 0.94 -2.31 24.13
CA ASN A 95 2.12 -1.82 24.86
C ASN A 95 2.43 -0.36 24.49
N ILE A 96 2.25 0.01 23.22
CA ILE A 96 2.38 1.38 22.75
C ILE A 96 1.34 2.27 23.44
N GLU A 97 0.07 1.86 23.42
CA GLU A 97 -1.03 2.60 24.07
C GLU A 97 -0.78 2.79 25.57
N LYS A 98 -0.39 1.72 26.27
CA LYS A 98 -0.04 1.81 27.70
C LYS A 98 1.08 2.82 27.98
N LYS A 99 2.00 3.04 27.04
CA LYS A 99 3.12 3.98 27.20
C LYS A 99 2.72 5.42 26.87
N GLU A 100 1.73 5.62 26.00
CA GLU A 100 1.16 6.92 25.63
C GLU A 100 0.21 7.49 26.70
N GLU A 101 -0.40 6.64 27.51
CA GLU A 101 -1.29 7.02 28.62
C GLU A 101 -0.54 7.37 29.93
N ILE A 102 0.80 7.32 29.92
CA ILE A 102 1.68 7.74 31.04
C ILE A 102 2.12 9.18 30.79
#